data_AF-A0A9E7SCL7-F1
#
_entry.id   AF-A0A9E7SCL7-F1
#
_cell.length_a   1.000
_cell.length_b   1.000
_cell.length_c   1.000
_cell.angle_alpha   90.00
_cell.angle_beta   90.00
_cell.angle_gamma   90.00
#
_symmetry.space_group_name_H-M   'P 1'
#
loop_
_entity.id
_entity.type
_entity.pdbx_description
1 polymer ?
#
loop_
_entity_poly.entity_id
_entity_poly.type
_entity_poly.pdbx_seq_one_letter_code
_entity_poly.pdbx_strand_id
1 'polypeptide(L)'
;MPIIKNKKPTRRKSALILILFIFLFSKFVTSQSEYEYTINSYLLYFDIVDELKVKETIEVIISPNAPLSRYTFYSEYSIENPEAIIEINGKTQIANVSVSKIVGEINAIYIEFPEVSPGDQLKIRISFYSEGMLQTINGKKQFSYYVKFNQPVGYFYARLYIPKGYAILSPIVPSPDKVESSGNALVLEWKKQEVRPGEEFYFITGFSGEVSNEFPLLYFVVPVLIAFVGGFLAGILYKGKEKSTVDLRSDEEKVIGILREGPMYQSELVKRLGFSKAKVSLLLKDMEKKGLIERIKEGRTYLVKLKEM
;
A
#
# COMPACT_ATOMS: atom_id res chain seq x y z
N MET A 1 -21.26 -101.89 40.21
CA MET A 1 -21.48 -100.73 41.11
C MET A 1 -20.86 -101.06 42.45
N PRO A 2 -20.14 -100.15 43.14
CA PRO A 2 -20.46 -98.73 43.29
C PRO A 2 -19.38 -97.74 42.82
N ILE A 3 -19.83 -96.48 42.77
CA ILE A 3 -19.15 -95.23 42.45
C ILE A 3 -18.58 -94.62 43.74
N ILE A 4 -17.44 -93.91 43.67
CA ILE A 4 -17.07 -92.71 44.46
C ILE A 4 -15.67 -92.26 43.95
N LYS A 5 -15.47 -91.11 43.30
CA LYS A 5 -15.57 -89.67 43.65
C LYS A 5 -14.16 -89.06 43.73
N ASN A 6 -13.83 -88.31 42.67
CA ASN A 6 -13.17 -87.00 42.63
C ASN A 6 -11.75 -86.80 43.23
N LYS A 7 -10.81 -86.33 42.38
CA LYS A 7 -9.74 -85.37 42.73
C LYS A 7 -9.05 -84.83 41.45
N LYS A 8 -9.24 -83.54 41.16
CA LYS A 8 -8.24 -82.67 40.46
C LYS A 8 -7.39 -81.99 41.55
N PRO A 9 -6.24 -81.32 41.27
CA PRO A 9 -5.51 -81.13 40.01
C PRO A 9 -3.99 -81.42 40.12
N THR A 10 -3.29 -81.66 39.01
CA THR A 10 -1.82 -81.54 38.96
C THR A 10 -1.34 -80.93 37.65
N ARG A 11 -0.30 -80.13 37.82
CA ARG A 11 0.17 -79.02 36.98
C ARG A 11 1.37 -79.47 36.15
N ARG A 12 1.30 -79.39 34.82
CA ARG A 12 2.45 -79.22 33.89
C ARG A 12 1.93 -78.38 32.72
N LYS A 13 2.11 -77.06 32.75
CA LYS A 13 3.26 -76.30 32.21
C LYS A 13 3.56 -76.63 30.75
N SER A 14 3.31 -75.61 29.92
CA SER A 14 4.09 -75.23 28.73
C SER A 14 3.76 -75.91 27.41
N ALA A 15 2.81 -75.31 26.67
CA ALA A 15 2.79 -75.33 25.21
C ALA A 15 2.01 -74.09 24.72
N LEU A 16 2.64 -72.92 24.84
CA LEU A 16 2.22 -71.69 24.21
C LEU A 16 3.51 -71.00 23.76
N ILE A 17 3.49 -70.45 22.55
CA ILE A 17 4.58 -69.77 21.83
C ILE A 17 5.40 -70.70 20.91
N LEU A 18 4.83 -71.03 19.74
CA LEU A 18 5.64 -71.29 18.54
C LEU A 18 4.93 -70.86 17.25
N ILE A 19 4.09 -69.82 17.30
CA ILE A 19 3.51 -69.17 16.12
C ILE A 19 3.58 -67.66 16.34
N LEU A 20 4.80 -67.10 16.38
CA LEU A 20 5.01 -65.65 16.30
C LEU A 20 6.45 -65.30 15.91
N PHE A 21 7.03 -65.94 14.89
CA PHE A 21 8.36 -65.54 14.39
C PHE A 21 8.61 -65.91 12.92
N ILE A 22 7.59 -65.77 12.05
CA ILE A 22 7.76 -65.84 10.58
C ILE A 22 7.05 -64.64 9.92
N PHE A 23 7.20 -63.45 10.50
CA PHE A 23 6.80 -62.18 9.88
C PHE A 23 7.83 -61.06 10.05
N LEU A 24 9.06 -61.40 10.46
CA LEU A 24 10.15 -60.44 10.69
C LEU A 24 11.20 -60.37 9.56
N PHE A 25 10.97 -61.06 8.44
CA PHE A 25 11.86 -61.02 7.28
C PHE A 25 11.13 -60.82 5.94
N SER A 26 10.01 -60.10 5.93
CA SER A 26 9.74 -59.30 4.73
C SER A 26 10.79 -58.20 4.73
N LYS A 27 11.93 -58.45 4.09
CA LYS A 27 12.78 -57.37 3.60
C LYS A 27 11.83 -56.47 2.83
N PHE A 28 11.56 -55.29 3.37
CA PHE A 28 11.01 -54.20 2.59
C PHE A 28 11.95 -54.10 1.39
N VAL A 29 11.51 -54.59 0.24
CA VAL A 29 12.12 -54.23 -1.03
C VAL A 29 11.73 -52.78 -1.20
N THR A 30 12.56 -51.90 -0.64
CA THR A 30 12.51 -50.48 -0.94
C THR A 30 12.83 -50.42 -2.43
N SER A 31 11.80 -50.18 -3.25
CA SER A 31 11.97 -49.77 -4.63
C SER A 31 12.68 -48.41 -4.62
N GLN A 32 13.99 -48.40 -4.39
CA GLN A 32 14.81 -47.24 -4.65
C GLN A 32 14.96 -47.16 -6.17
N SER A 33 14.06 -46.40 -6.82
CA SER A 33 14.41 -45.81 -8.10
C SER A 33 15.64 -44.92 -7.84
N GLU A 34 16.79 -45.32 -8.34
CA GLU A 34 18.02 -44.54 -8.24
C GLU A 34 17.85 -43.30 -9.13
N TYR A 35 17.52 -42.16 -8.52
CA TYR A 35 17.37 -40.89 -9.22
C TYR A 35 18.70 -40.49 -9.86
N GLU A 36 18.68 -40.00 -11.10
CA GLU A 36 19.89 -39.55 -11.83
C GLU A 36 20.65 -38.43 -11.09
N TYR A 37 19.99 -37.72 -10.19
CA TYR A 37 20.57 -36.71 -9.31
C TYR A 37 19.75 -36.56 -8.02
N THR A 38 20.41 -36.03 -7.00
CA THR A 38 19.80 -35.58 -5.75
C THR A 38 19.57 -34.07 -5.80
N ILE A 39 18.38 -33.60 -5.38
CA ILE A 39 18.11 -32.17 -5.21
C ILE A 39 18.46 -31.77 -3.78
N ASN A 40 19.56 -31.05 -3.63
CA ASN A 40 20.02 -30.54 -2.34
C ASN A 40 19.14 -29.38 -1.88
N SER A 41 18.83 -28.45 -2.79
CA SER A 41 17.92 -27.34 -2.50
C SER A 41 17.13 -26.91 -3.73
N TYR A 42 15.91 -26.43 -3.49
CA TYR A 42 15.01 -25.88 -4.49
C TYR A 42 14.40 -24.57 -3.97
N LEU A 43 14.73 -23.45 -4.60
CA LEU A 43 14.38 -22.11 -4.16
C LEU A 43 13.53 -21.43 -5.23
N LEU A 44 12.33 -21.00 -4.84
CA LEU A 44 11.38 -20.28 -5.66
C LEU A 44 11.29 -18.82 -5.20
N TYR A 45 11.39 -17.90 -6.15
CA TYR A 45 11.19 -16.48 -5.91
C TYR A 45 10.17 -15.93 -6.90
N PHE A 46 9.13 -15.31 -6.38
CA PHE A 46 8.09 -14.64 -7.14
C PHE A 46 8.14 -13.15 -6.84
N ASP A 47 8.39 -12.34 -7.87
CA ASP A 47 8.34 -10.89 -7.80
C ASP A 47 7.17 -10.40 -8.63
N ILE A 48 6.13 -9.87 -7.98
CA ILE A 48 5.01 -9.25 -8.69
C ILE A 48 5.51 -7.96 -9.35
N VAL A 49 5.51 -7.94 -10.68
CA VAL A 49 6.02 -6.81 -11.49
C VAL A 49 4.92 -5.81 -11.75
N ASP A 50 3.75 -6.30 -12.16
CA ASP A 50 2.55 -5.52 -12.44
C ASP A 50 1.28 -6.34 -12.14
N GLU A 51 0.16 -5.86 -12.66
CA GLU A 51 -1.16 -6.46 -12.45
C GLU A 51 -1.35 -7.89 -12.99
N LEU A 52 -0.55 -8.31 -13.97
CA LEU A 52 -0.68 -9.59 -14.68
C LEU A 52 0.60 -10.41 -14.63
N LYS A 53 1.75 -9.74 -14.60
CA LYS A 53 3.06 -10.33 -14.80
C LYS A 53 3.81 -10.55 -13.47
N VAL A 54 4.32 -11.76 -13.32
CA VAL A 54 5.20 -12.17 -12.22
C VAL A 54 6.55 -12.54 -12.81
N LYS A 55 7.63 -12.01 -12.23
CA LYS A 55 8.97 -12.50 -12.50
C LYS A 55 9.23 -13.69 -11.60
N GLU A 56 9.51 -14.84 -12.22
CA GLU A 56 9.92 -16.04 -11.53
C GLU A 56 11.44 -16.13 -11.53
N THR A 57 12.00 -16.57 -10.41
CA THR A 57 13.39 -17.05 -10.36
C THR A 57 13.40 -18.37 -9.62
N ILE A 58 13.94 -19.39 -10.28
CA ILE A 58 14.09 -20.73 -9.72
C ILE A 58 15.58 -21.01 -9.59
N GLU A 59 16.02 -21.35 -8.38
CA GLU A 59 17.38 -21.79 -8.11
C GLU A 59 17.37 -23.22 -7.56
N VAL A 60 18.08 -24.11 -8.24
CA VAL A 60 18.17 -25.52 -7.87
C VAL A 60 19.64 -25.88 -7.72
N ILE A 61 19.97 -26.52 -6.60
CA ILE A 61 21.29 -27.08 -6.36
C ILE A 61 21.16 -28.60 -6.38
N ILE A 62 21.83 -29.25 -7.33
CA ILE A 62 21.78 -30.70 -7.51
C ILE A 62 23.16 -31.34 -7.42
N SER A 63 23.17 -32.60 -7.01
CA SER A 63 24.34 -33.49 -7.05
C SER A 63 24.03 -34.64 -8.00
N PRO A 64 24.73 -34.76 -9.15
CA PRO A 64 24.55 -35.87 -10.07
C PRO A 64 24.91 -37.22 -9.44
N ASN A 65 24.09 -38.24 -9.70
CA ASN A 65 24.38 -39.66 -9.44
C ASN A 65 24.76 -40.39 -10.74
N ALA A 66 24.41 -39.81 -11.89
CA ALA A 66 24.81 -40.24 -13.23
C ALA A 66 25.29 -39.02 -14.05
N PRO A 67 25.98 -39.20 -15.19
CA PRO A 67 26.34 -38.10 -16.08
C PRO A 67 25.10 -37.32 -16.56
N LEU A 68 25.16 -35.99 -16.45
CA LEU A 68 24.04 -35.10 -16.80
C LEU A 68 24.52 -33.94 -17.66
N SER A 69 23.80 -33.63 -18.73
CA SER A 69 24.08 -32.49 -19.63
C SER A 69 22.88 -31.58 -19.85
N ARG A 70 21.75 -31.89 -19.22
CA ARG A 70 20.50 -31.15 -19.36
C ARG A 70 19.66 -31.24 -18.10
N TYR A 71 18.94 -30.16 -17.81
CA TYR A 71 17.89 -30.12 -16.79
C TYR A 71 16.61 -29.53 -17.40
N THR A 72 15.45 -30.05 -16.98
CA THR A 72 14.16 -29.61 -17.50
C THR A 72 13.28 -29.08 -16.38
N PHE A 73 12.80 -27.84 -16.52
CA PHE A 73 11.72 -27.31 -15.70
C PHE A 73 10.38 -27.44 -16.44
N TYR A 74 9.32 -27.65 -15.68
CA TYR A 74 7.94 -27.68 -16.20
C TYR A 74 7.16 -26.54 -15.56
N SER A 75 6.38 -25.83 -16.37
CA SER A 75 5.49 -24.76 -15.91
C SER A 75 4.17 -24.81 -16.69
N GLU A 76 3.06 -24.60 -15.98
CA GLU A 76 1.73 -24.45 -16.60
C GLU A 76 1.46 -23.00 -17.05
N TYR A 77 2.38 -22.08 -16.71
CA TYR A 77 2.26 -20.66 -17.00
C TYR A 77 3.06 -20.30 -18.26
N SER A 78 2.70 -19.17 -18.89
CA SER A 78 3.44 -18.63 -20.02
C SER A 78 4.89 -18.35 -19.64
N ILE A 79 5.81 -18.54 -20.57
CA ILE A 79 7.24 -18.30 -20.36
C ILE A 79 7.72 -17.23 -21.34
N GLU A 80 8.11 -16.08 -20.81
CA GLU A 80 8.64 -14.96 -21.58
C GLU A 80 10.07 -14.63 -21.13
N ASN A 81 10.98 -14.46 -22.10
CA ASN A 81 12.38 -14.09 -21.91
C ASN A 81 13.13 -14.94 -20.87
N PRO A 82 13.23 -16.27 -21.07
CA PRO A 82 13.93 -17.12 -20.13
C PRO A 82 15.44 -16.98 -20.23
N GLU A 83 16.09 -16.74 -19.10
CA GLU A 83 17.53 -16.62 -18.96
C GLU A 83 18.00 -17.57 -17.86
N ALA A 84 19.04 -18.37 -18.15
CA ALA A 84 19.62 -19.28 -17.18
C ALA A 84 21.13 -19.08 -17.03
N ILE A 85 21.57 -19.14 -15.79
CA ILE A 85 22.97 -19.17 -15.39
C ILE A 85 23.18 -20.47 -14.64
N ILE A 86 24.28 -21.14 -14.94
CA ILE A 86 24.71 -22.34 -14.22
C ILE A 86 26.05 -22.08 -13.56
N GLU A 87 26.26 -22.74 -12.44
CA GLU A 87 27.52 -22.78 -11.73
C GLU A 87 27.91 -24.24 -11.50
N ILE A 88 29.02 -24.64 -12.09
CA ILE A 88 29.59 -26.00 -11.97
C ILE A 88 30.90 -25.86 -11.22
N ASN A 89 30.99 -26.46 -10.03
CA ASN A 89 32.19 -26.45 -9.19
C ASN A 89 32.78 -25.03 -9.00
N GLY A 90 31.92 -24.03 -8.79
CA GLY A 90 32.30 -22.63 -8.58
C GLY A 90 32.57 -21.81 -9.84
N LYS A 91 32.45 -22.38 -11.04
CA LYS A 91 32.57 -21.65 -12.31
C LYS A 91 31.20 -21.34 -12.89
N THR A 92 30.92 -20.05 -13.07
CA THR A 92 29.66 -19.55 -13.61
C THR A 92 29.72 -19.43 -15.13
N GLN A 93 28.65 -19.86 -15.81
CA GLN A 93 28.47 -19.68 -17.25
C GLN A 93 26.99 -19.48 -17.59
N ILE A 94 26.72 -18.83 -18.72
CA ILE A 94 25.37 -18.73 -19.29
C ILE A 94 25.01 -20.09 -19.88
N ALA A 95 23.82 -20.57 -19.59
CA ALA A 95 23.32 -21.82 -20.16
C ALA A 95 22.40 -21.55 -21.36
N ASN A 96 22.39 -22.48 -22.30
CA ASN A 96 21.47 -22.43 -23.43
C ASN A 96 20.09 -22.84 -22.95
N VAL A 97 19.09 -21.99 -23.19
CA VAL A 97 17.70 -22.23 -22.79
C VAL A 97 16.84 -22.39 -24.03
N SER A 98 16.04 -23.44 -24.06
CA SER A 98 15.00 -23.62 -25.07
C SER A 98 13.67 -23.95 -24.40
N VAL A 99 12.58 -23.46 -24.98
CA VAL A 99 11.23 -23.69 -24.47
C VAL A 99 10.42 -24.45 -25.51
N SER A 100 9.76 -25.53 -25.10
CA SER A 100 8.82 -26.26 -25.95
C SER A 100 7.49 -26.50 -25.23
N LYS A 101 6.41 -26.61 -26.00
CA LYS A 101 5.13 -27.12 -25.50
C LYS A 101 5.08 -28.62 -25.76
N ILE A 102 4.91 -29.42 -24.71
CA ILE A 102 5.02 -30.89 -24.79
C ILE A 102 3.63 -31.54 -24.89
N VAL A 103 2.70 -31.19 -23.99
CA VAL A 103 1.32 -31.69 -23.97
C VAL A 103 0.41 -30.65 -23.29
N GLY A 104 -0.69 -30.26 -23.95
CA GLY A 104 -1.60 -29.23 -23.42
C GLY A 104 -0.96 -27.83 -23.38
N GLU A 105 -1.16 -27.10 -22.28
CA GLU A 105 -0.55 -25.78 -22.01
C GLU A 105 0.73 -25.85 -21.14
N ILE A 106 1.28 -27.05 -20.91
CA ILE A 106 2.50 -27.21 -20.11
C ILE A 106 3.74 -26.88 -20.96
N ASN A 107 4.50 -25.89 -20.52
CA ASN A 107 5.79 -25.52 -21.09
C ASN A 107 6.91 -26.33 -20.43
N ALA A 108 7.77 -26.96 -21.23
CA ALA A 108 9.08 -27.44 -20.80
C ALA A 108 10.14 -26.40 -21.12
N ILE A 109 10.99 -26.12 -20.14
CA ILE A 109 12.17 -25.29 -20.30
C ILE A 109 13.39 -26.20 -20.17
N TYR A 110 14.08 -26.44 -21.28
CA TYR A 110 15.31 -27.22 -21.31
C TYR A 110 16.49 -26.29 -21.11
N ILE A 111 17.33 -26.62 -20.15
CA ILE A 111 18.58 -25.94 -19.86
C ILE A 111 19.69 -26.92 -20.17
N GLU A 112 20.49 -26.60 -21.18
CA GLU A 112 21.62 -27.42 -21.62
C GLU A 112 22.93 -26.88 -21.06
N PHE A 113 23.80 -27.80 -20.65
CA PHE A 113 25.08 -27.50 -20.03
C PHE A 113 26.14 -28.57 -20.35
N PRO A 114 27.44 -28.24 -20.21
CA PRO A 114 28.50 -29.23 -20.32
C PRO A 114 28.24 -30.40 -19.37
N GLU A 115 28.53 -31.63 -19.82
CA GLU A 115 28.29 -32.82 -19.03
C GLU A 115 28.98 -32.73 -17.66
N VAL A 116 28.20 -32.94 -16.60
CA VAL A 116 28.66 -33.03 -15.21
C VAL A 116 28.63 -34.49 -14.76
N SER A 117 29.62 -34.89 -13.98
CA SER A 117 29.80 -36.27 -13.52
C SER A 117 29.38 -36.45 -12.07
N PRO A 118 29.16 -37.71 -11.63
CA PRO A 118 28.96 -37.99 -10.21
C PRO A 118 30.09 -37.44 -9.35
N GLY A 119 29.73 -36.70 -8.30
CA GLY A 119 30.67 -36.00 -7.41
C GLY A 119 30.79 -34.50 -7.68
N ASP A 120 30.32 -34.01 -8.82
CA ASP A 120 30.20 -32.57 -9.08
C ASP A 120 29.02 -31.96 -8.31
N GLN A 121 29.06 -30.63 -8.15
CA GLN A 121 27.91 -29.86 -7.69
C GLN A 121 27.49 -28.88 -8.77
N LEU A 122 26.20 -28.93 -9.12
CA LEU A 122 25.60 -28.05 -10.11
C LEU A 122 24.56 -27.15 -9.44
N LYS A 123 24.73 -25.84 -9.60
CA LYS A 123 23.72 -24.84 -9.25
C LYS A 123 23.14 -24.25 -10.53
N ILE A 124 21.84 -24.38 -10.71
CA ILE A 124 21.09 -23.86 -11.85
C ILE A 124 20.22 -22.73 -11.35
N ARG A 125 20.33 -21.56 -11.95
CA ARG A 125 19.44 -20.42 -11.68
C ARG A 125 18.81 -19.97 -12.98
N ILE A 126 17.49 -20.06 -13.06
CA ILE A 126 16.71 -19.58 -14.20
C ILE A 126 15.78 -18.45 -13.76
N SER A 127 15.60 -17.46 -14.62
CA SER A 127 14.58 -16.42 -14.46
C SER A 127 13.81 -16.17 -15.74
N PHE A 128 12.51 -15.93 -15.61
CA PHE A 128 11.60 -15.64 -16.73
C PHE A 128 10.39 -14.86 -16.20
N TYR A 129 9.58 -14.34 -17.13
CA TYR A 129 8.31 -13.71 -16.80
C TYR A 129 7.15 -14.62 -17.15
N SER A 130 6.15 -14.64 -16.29
CA SER A 130 4.97 -15.49 -16.41
C SER A 130 3.69 -14.71 -16.13
N GLU A 131 2.62 -15.11 -16.81
CA GLU A 131 1.27 -14.61 -16.58
C GLU A 131 0.33 -15.75 -16.16
N GLY A 132 -0.77 -15.42 -15.50
CA GLY A 132 -1.81 -16.38 -15.07
C GLY A 132 -1.74 -16.80 -13.59
N MET A 133 -0.66 -16.45 -12.89
CA MET A 133 -0.55 -16.62 -11.43
C MET A 133 -1.38 -15.62 -10.64
N LEU A 134 -1.70 -14.48 -11.25
CA LEU A 134 -2.46 -13.39 -10.65
C LEU A 134 -3.88 -13.39 -11.22
N GLN A 135 -4.87 -13.45 -10.34
CA GLN A 135 -6.28 -13.41 -10.70
C GLN A 135 -7.01 -12.36 -9.88
N THR A 136 -8.09 -11.81 -10.44
CA THR A 136 -8.97 -10.88 -9.72
C THR A 136 -10.23 -11.62 -9.30
N ILE A 137 -10.44 -11.79 -7.99
CA ILE A 137 -11.60 -12.45 -7.41
C ILE A 137 -12.33 -11.43 -6.51
N ASN A 138 -13.58 -11.13 -6.82
CA ASN A 138 -14.40 -10.14 -6.08
C ASN A 138 -13.71 -8.78 -5.91
N GLY A 139 -13.03 -8.29 -6.97
CA GLY A 139 -12.30 -7.01 -6.95
C GLY A 139 -10.99 -7.02 -6.16
N LYS A 140 -10.53 -8.19 -5.69
CA LYS A 140 -9.27 -8.38 -4.97
C LYS A 140 -8.30 -9.19 -5.82
N LYS A 141 -7.02 -8.91 -5.74
CA LYS A 141 -5.99 -9.69 -6.42
C LYS A 141 -5.69 -10.94 -5.59
N GLN A 142 -5.42 -12.05 -6.26
CA GLN A 142 -5.01 -13.31 -5.66
C GLN A 142 -3.83 -13.87 -6.45
N PHE A 143 -2.74 -14.15 -5.75
CA PHE A 143 -1.64 -14.98 -6.25
C PHE A 143 -1.97 -16.45 -6.01
N SER A 144 -1.71 -17.31 -7.00
CA SER A 144 -1.90 -18.76 -6.91
C SER A 144 -0.81 -19.51 -7.66
N TYR A 145 -0.08 -20.37 -6.96
CA TYR A 145 0.99 -21.18 -7.52
C TYR A 145 0.99 -22.60 -6.94
N TYR A 146 1.25 -23.59 -7.79
CA TYR A 146 1.30 -25.01 -7.43
C TYR A 146 2.65 -25.62 -7.79
N VAL A 147 3.22 -26.41 -6.88
CA VAL A 147 4.41 -27.21 -7.15
C VAL A 147 4.30 -28.57 -6.47
N LYS A 148 4.76 -29.60 -7.19
CA LYS A 148 4.86 -30.98 -6.74
C LYS A 148 6.25 -31.52 -6.97
N PHE A 149 6.80 -32.20 -5.97
CA PHE A 149 8.11 -32.84 -6.08
C PHE A 149 7.97 -34.34 -6.27
N ASN A 150 8.45 -34.87 -7.39
CA ASN A 150 8.41 -36.31 -7.68
C ASN A 150 9.59 -37.10 -7.07
N GLN A 151 10.52 -36.39 -6.42
CA GLN A 151 11.67 -36.95 -5.74
C GLN A 151 11.99 -36.13 -4.48
N PRO A 152 12.84 -36.64 -3.56
CA PRO A 152 13.15 -35.93 -2.34
C PRO A 152 13.89 -34.62 -2.61
N VAL A 153 13.59 -33.59 -1.82
CA VAL A 153 14.32 -32.31 -1.82
C VAL A 153 14.86 -32.04 -0.42
N GLY A 154 16.17 -31.82 -0.31
CA GLY A 154 16.82 -31.55 0.96
C GLY A 154 16.28 -30.30 1.65
N TYR A 155 16.23 -29.19 0.92
CA TYR A 155 15.68 -27.92 1.40
C TYR A 155 14.83 -27.22 0.34
N PHE A 156 13.60 -26.88 0.71
CA PHE A 156 12.68 -26.12 -0.12
C PHE A 156 12.45 -24.72 0.48
N TYR A 157 12.52 -23.70 -0.37
CA TYR A 157 12.22 -22.32 -0.01
C TYR A 157 11.34 -21.69 -1.08
N ALA A 158 10.33 -20.94 -0.67
CA ALA A 158 9.55 -20.11 -1.55
C ALA A 158 9.44 -18.69 -0.96
N ARG A 159 9.54 -17.68 -1.82
CA ARG A 159 9.33 -16.27 -1.49
C ARG A 159 8.33 -15.63 -2.42
N LEU A 160 7.35 -14.94 -1.87
CA LEU A 160 6.49 -14.02 -2.60
C LEU A 160 6.81 -12.58 -2.19
N TYR A 161 7.22 -11.76 -3.15
CA TYR A 161 7.45 -10.34 -3.00
C TYR A 161 6.27 -9.57 -3.62
N ILE A 162 5.56 -8.83 -2.78
CA ILE A 162 4.42 -8.00 -3.15
C ILE A 162 4.85 -6.53 -3.07
N PRO A 163 4.75 -5.75 -4.16
CA PRO A 163 5.17 -4.35 -4.19
C PRO A 163 4.32 -3.48 -3.25
N LYS A 164 4.72 -2.21 -3.14
CA LYS A 164 4.06 -1.21 -2.31
C LYS A 164 2.65 -0.87 -2.81
N GLY A 165 1.80 -0.42 -1.90
CA GLY A 165 0.42 -0.02 -2.24
C GLY A 165 -0.58 -1.18 -2.17
N TYR A 166 -0.12 -2.38 -1.85
CA TYR A 166 -0.95 -3.57 -1.69
C TYR A 166 -1.01 -3.97 -0.21
N ALA A 167 -2.18 -4.37 0.27
CA ALA A 167 -2.39 -4.93 1.60
C ALA A 167 -2.67 -6.43 1.48
N ILE A 168 -2.00 -7.26 2.28
CA ILE A 168 -2.29 -8.70 2.33
C ILE A 168 -3.70 -8.92 2.89
N LEU A 169 -4.45 -9.81 2.24
CA LEU A 169 -5.79 -10.23 2.62
C LEU A 169 -5.78 -11.72 2.97
N SER A 170 -6.45 -12.07 4.06
CA SER A 170 -6.65 -13.47 4.45
C SER A 170 -7.59 -14.20 3.49
N PRO A 171 -7.40 -15.52 3.26
CA PRO A 171 -6.37 -16.37 3.85
C PRO A 171 -5.05 -16.38 3.06
N ILE A 172 -3.95 -16.68 3.76
CA ILE A 172 -2.65 -17.04 3.18
C ILE A 172 -2.47 -18.55 3.39
N VAL A 173 -2.28 -19.29 2.30
CA VAL A 173 -2.13 -20.75 2.31
C VAL A 173 -0.84 -21.12 1.59
N PRO A 174 0.01 -21.99 2.15
CA PRO A 174 0.04 -22.35 3.56
C PRO A 174 0.42 -21.14 4.42
N SER A 175 0.33 -21.26 5.76
CA SER A 175 0.81 -20.19 6.63
C SER A 175 2.32 -19.96 6.41
N PRO A 176 2.77 -18.71 6.19
CA PRO A 176 4.17 -18.40 5.97
C PRO A 176 4.99 -18.54 7.25
N ASP A 177 6.24 -18.98 7.11
CA ASP A 177 7.22 -19.04 8.20
C ASP A 177 7.71 -17.63 8.60
N LYS A 178 7.69 -16.70 7.64
CA LYS A 178 8.05 -15.30 7.87
C LYS A 178 7.14 -14.38 7.06
N VAL A 179 6.67 -13.32 7.71
CA VAL A 179 6.05 -12.17 7.07
C VAL A 179 6.84 -10.94 7.47
N GLU A 180 7.41 -10.24 6.49
CA GLU A 180 8.17 -9.02 6.72
C GLU A 180 7.58 -7.88 5.89
N SER A 181 7.43 -6.72 6.52
CA SER A 181 7.24 -5.46 5.80
C SER A 181 8.61 -4.81 5.69
N SER A 182 9.28 -4.99 4.55
CA SER A 182 10.64 -4.49 4.35
C SER A 182 10.58 -3.22 3.52
N GLY A 183 10.76 -2.08 4.20
CA GLY A 183 10.70 -0.74 3.63
C GLY A 183 9.30 -0.38 3.12
N ASN A 184 9.00 -0.77 1.88
CA ASN A 184 7.77 -0.48 1.16
C ASN A 184 7.08 -1.73 0.58
N ALA A 185 7.63 -2.93 0.75
CA ALA A 185 7.09 -4.17 0.19
C ALA A 185 6.68 -5.16 1.27
N LEU A 186 5.78 -6.07 0.92
CA LEU A 186 5.41 -7.20 1.76
C LEU A 186 6.09 -8.45 1.22
N VAL A 187 6.81 -9.14 2.10
CA VAL A 187 7.57 -10.35 1.77
C VAL A 187 7.05 -11.50 2.60
N LEU A 188 6.65 -12.57 1.91
CA LEU A 188 6.17 -13.81 2.49
C LEU A 188 7.18 -14.91 2.18
N GLU A 189 7.59 -15.67 3.19
CA GLU A 189 8.53 -16.78 3.03
C GLU A 189 7.96 -18.08 3.57
N TRP A 190 8.24 -19.16 2.85
CA TRP A 190 7.97 -20.55 3.26
C TRP A 190 9.24 -21.37 3.15
N LYS A 191 9.46 -22.26 4.12
CA LYS A 191 10.66 -23.08 4.28
C LYS A 191 10.27 -24.48 4.68
N LYS A 192 10.91 -25.47 4.07
CA LYS A 192 10.77 -26.86 4.49
C LYS A 192 12.07 -27.63 4.32
N GLN A 193 12.44 -28.38 5.35
CA GLN A 193 13.49 -29.38 5.28
C GLN A 193 12.88 -30.73 4.89
N GLU A 194 13.63 -31.54 4.14
CA GLU A 194 13.31 -32.93 3.81
C GLU A 194 11.91 -33.10 3.19
N VAL A 195 11.69 -32.47 2.03
CA VAL A 195 10.47 -32.66 1.25
C VAL A 195 10.42 -34.09 0.70
N ARG A 196 9.29 -34.75 0.86
CA ARG A 196 9.12 -36.15 0.43
C ARG A 196 8.67 -36.25 -1.03
N PRO A 197 8.99 -37.35 -1.73
CA PRO A 197 8.40 -37.63 -3.04
C PRO A 197 6.87 -37.63 -2.97
N GLY A 198 6.23 -37.00 -3.96
CA GLY A 198 4.79 -36.84 -4.06
C GLY A 198 4.22 -35.70 -3.21
N GLU A 199 5.05 -34.97 -2.44
CA GLU A 199 4.60 -33.84 -1.66
C GLU A 199 4.29 -32.62 -2.54
N GLU A 200 3.23 -31.89 -2.17
CA GLU A 200 2.62 -30.83 -2.96
C GLU A 200 2.45 -29.56 -2.13
N PHE A 201 2.68 -28.40 -2.77
CA PHE A 201 2.52 -27.09 -2.16
C PHE A 201 1.61 -26.23 -3.03
N TYR A 202 0.59 -25.65 -2.38
CA TYR A 202 -0.35 -24.72 -2.99
C TYR A 202 -0.21 -23.38 -2.29
N PHE A 203 0.38 -22.41 -2.98
CA PHE A 203 0.55 -21.05 -2.49
C PHE A 203 -0.63 -20.21 -2.96
N ILE A 204 -1.46 -19.76 -2.03
CA ILE A 204 -2.59 -18.87 -2.29
C ILE A 204 -2.44 -17.68 -1.37
N THR A 205 -2.36 -16.48 -1.95
CA THR A 205 -2.27 -15.22 -1.19
C THR A 205 -3.18 -14.18 -1.81
N GLY A 206 -4.18 -13.73 -1.06
CA GLY A 206 -4.99 -12.58 -1.43
C GLY A 206 -4.28 -11.27 -1.08
N PHE A 207 -4.47 -10.24 -1.89
CA PHE A 207 -4.05 -8.88 -1.59
C PHE A 207 -5.00 -7.85 -2.21
N SER A 208 -5.05 -6.65 -1.64
CA SER A 208 -5.87 -5.55 -2.18
C SER A 208 -5.43 -5.19 -3.59
N GLY A 209 -6.20 -4.41 -4.36
CA GLY A 209 -5.62 -3.71 -5.51
C GLY A 209 -4.56 -2.70 -5.05
N GLU A 210 -3.80 -2.14 -6.00
CA GLU A 210 -2.90 -1.01 -5.70
C GLU A 210 -3.77 0.14 -5.18
N VAL A 211 -3.51 0.58 -3.96
CA VAL A 211 -4.15 1.78 -3.39
C VAL A 211 -3.51 2.99 -4.06
N SER A 212 -4.01 3.35 -5.24
CA SER A 212 -3.66 4.62 -5.87
C SER A 212 -4.31 5.74 -5.06
N ASN A 213 -3.49 6.49 -4.31
CA ASN A 213 -3.89 7.75 -3.70
C ASN A 213 -4.00 8.85 -4.76
N GLU A 214 -4.76 8.62 -5.82
CA GLU A 214 -5.17 9.69 -6.72
C GLU A 214 -6.32 10.44 -6.05
N PHE A 215 -6.01 11.22 -5.00
CA PHE A 215 -6.92 12.25 -4.53
C PHE A 215 -7.02 13.29 -5.64
N PRO A 216 -8.15 13.41 -6.35
CA PRO A 216 -8.19 14.28 -7.52
C PRO A 216 -8.18 15.72 -7.02
N LEU A 217 -7.05 16.42 -7.23
CA LEU A 217 -6.85 17.82 -6.83
C LEU A 217 -8.02 18.71 -7.27
N LEU A 218 -8.69 18.34 -8.37
CA LEU A 218 -9.88 19.00 -8.89
C LEU A 218 -11.02 19.14 -7.86
N TYR A 219 -11.21 18.17 -6.96
CA TYR A 219 -12.23 18.24 -5.91
C TYR A 219 -11.95 19.34 -4.86
N PHE A 220 -10.70 19.80 -4.72
CA PHE A 220 -10.36 20.93 -3.86
C PHE A 220 -10.29 22.24 -4.64
N VAL A 221 -9.78 22.19 -5.88
CA VAL A 221 -9.64 23.39 -6.73
C VAL A 221 -10.99 23.95 -7.15
N VAL A 222 -11.97 23.09 -7.50
CA VAL A 222 -13.28 23.54 -7.98
C VAL A 222 -14.08 24.30 -6.90
N PRO A 223 -14.23 23.80 -5.66
CA PRO A 223 -14.91 24.56 -4.61
C PRO A 223 -14.21 25.87 -4.26
N VAL A 224 -12.88 25.89 -4.26
CA VAL A 224 -12.10 27.12 -4.01
C VAL A 224 -12.33 28.15 -5.11
N LEU A 225 -12.33 27.73 -6.38
CA LEU A 225 -12.64 28.61 -7.51
C LEU A 225 -14.09 29.09 -7.48
N ILE A 226 -15.06 28.21 -7.16
CA ILE A 226 -16.47 28.59 -7.02
C ILE A 226 -16.65 29.59 -5.87
N ALA A 227 -16.00 29.37 -4.73
CA ALA A 227 -16.04 30.30 -3.60
C ALA A 227 -15.39 31.64 -3.94
N PHE A 228 -14.27 31.63 -4.69
CA PHE A 228 -13.58 32.84 -5.11
C PHE A 228 -14.42 33.65 -6.11
N VAL A 229 -14.94 33.00 -7.17
CA VAL A 229 -15.79 33.63 -8.18
C VAL A 229 -17.12 34.08 -7.57
N GLY A 230 -17.73 33.25 -6.73
CA GLY A 230 -18.97 33.57 -6.02
C GLY A 230 -18.79 34.74 -5.06
N GLY A 231 -17.69 34.76 -4.29
CA GLY A 231 -17.34 35.87 -3.41
C GLY A 231 -17.03 37.16 -4.17
N PHE A 232 -16.34 37.08 -5.31
CA PHE A 232 -16.04 38.22 -6.16
C PHE A 232 -17.31 38.82 -6.80
N LEU A 233 -18.19 37.97 -7.36
CA LEU A 233 -19.47 38.39 -7.92
C LEU A 233 -20.40 38.96 -6.84
N ALA A 234 -20.48 38.32 -5.67
CA ALA A 234 -21.21 38.86 -4.53
C ALA A 234 -20.65 40.22 -4.11
N GLY A 235 -19.32 40.38 -4.01
CA GLY A 235 -18.69 41.66 -3.68
C GLY A 235 -19.02 42.79 -4.67
N ILE A 236 -19.10 42.49 -5.97
CA ILE A 236 -19.54 43.45 -6.99
C ILE A 236 -21.03 43.79 -6.84
N LEU A 237 -21.89 42.79 -6.64
CA LEU A 237 -23.35 42.98 -6.52
C LEU A 237 -23.74 43.70 -5.23
N TYR A 238 -23.05 43.45 -4.11
CA TYR A 238 -23.31 44.07 -2.82
C TYR A 238 -22.74 45.50 -2.72
N LYS A 239 -21.85 45.93 -3.64
CA LYS A 239 -21.31 47.29 -3.69
C LYS A 239 -22.37 48.37 -4.02
N GLY A 240 -23.61 47.99 -4.35
CA GLY A 240 -24.71 48.89 -4.68
C GLY A 240 -25.71 49.21 -3.55
N LYS A 241 -25.50 48.73 -2.31
CA LYS A 241 -26.48 48.86 -1.22
C LYS A 241 -25.96 49.44 0.11
N GLU A 242 -25.00 50.37 0.05
CA GLU A 242 -24.81 51.32 1.16
C GLU A 242 -25.14 52.75 0.70
N LYS A 243 -26.43 53.08 0.80
CA LYS A 243 -26.87 54.44 1.10
C LYS A 243 -26.64 54.66 2.60
N SER A 244 -25.44 55.09 2.97
CA SER A 244 -25.27 55.96 4.13
C SER A 244 -24.90 57.33 3.57
N THR A 245 -25.84 58.27 3.65
CA THR A 245 -25.55 59.68 3.40
C THR A 245 -24.58 60.15 4.49
N VAL A 246 -23.29 59.91 4.28
CA VAL A 246 -22.25 60.71 4.90
C VAL A 246 -22.49 62.11 4.35
N ASP A 247 -23.08 62.97 5.18
CA ASP A 247 -23.21 64.40 4.87
C ASP A 247 -21.79 64.97 4.74
N LEU A 248 -21.30 65.00 3.49
CA LEU A 248 -19.96 65.44 3.07
C LEU A 248 -19.70 66.93 3.32
N ARG A 249 -20.66 67.65 3.93
CA ARG A 249 -20.46 69.04 4.35
C ARG A 249 -19.43 69.12 5.46
N SER A 250 -18.46 70.00 5.27
CA SER A 250 -17.49 70.33 6.31
C SER A 250 -18.18 70.85 7.57
N ASP A 251 -17.56 70.69 8.74
CA ASP A 251 -18.11 71.22 10.00
C ASP A 251 -18.35 72.74 9.92
N GLU A 252 -17.54 73.48 9.13
CA GLU A 252 -17.72 74.92 8.87
C GLU A 252 -18.97 75.21 8.04
N GLU A 253 -19.25 74.42 7.00
CA GLU A 253 -20.48 74.55 6.19
C GLU A 253 -21.74 74.31 7.01
N LYS A 254 -21.69 73.37 7.96
CA LYS A 254 -22.80 73.12 8.89
C LYS A 254 -23.07 74.32 9.79
N VAL A 255 -22.00 74.93 10.32
CA VAL A 255 -22.12 76.16 11.12
C VAL A 255 -22.66 77.32 10.28
N ILE A 256 -22.14 77.53 9.07
CA ILE A 256 -22.64 78.59 8.17
C ILE A 256 -24.11 78.37 7.83
N GLY A 257 -24.51 77.13 7.53
CA GLY A 257 -25.89 76.76 7.24
C GLY A 257 -26.84 77.16 8.37
N ILE A 258 -26.45 76.91 9.62
CA ILE A 258 -27.25 77.29 10.80
C ILE A 258 -27.26 78.82 11.00
N LEU A 259 -26.11 79.49 10.90
CA LEU A 259 -26.01 80.94 11.13
C LEU A 259 -26.65 81.79 10.03
N ARG A 260 -26.98 81.20 8.86
CA ARG A 260 -27.85 81.84 7.86
C ARG A 260 -29.28 82.04 8.34
N GLU A 261 -29.74 81.24 9.30
CA GLU A 261 -31.06 81.43 9.93
C GLU A 261 -31.08 82.62 10.89
N GLY A 262 -29.91 83.08 11.35
CA GLY A 262 -29.75 84.23 12.22
C GLY A 262 -28.60 84.09 13.23
N PRO A 263 -28.27 85.17 13.96
CA PRO A 263 -27.30 85.12 15.05
C PRO A 263 -27.82 84.24 16.18
N MET A 264 -26.95 83.41 16.77
CA MET A 264 -27.36 82.51 17.85
C MET A 264 -26.27 82.31 18.89
N TYR A 265 -26.66 81.84 20.08
CA TYR A 265 -25.70 81.57 21.14
C TYR A 265 -24.87 80.31 20.86
N GLN A 266 -23.60 80.33 21.23
CA GLN A 266 -22.72 79.16 21.12
C GLN A 266 -23.28 77.91 21.82
N SER A 267 -24.00 78.08 22.94
CA SER A 267 -24.67 76.96 23.64
C SER A 267 -25.77 76.31 22.82
N GLU A 268 -26.41 77.05 21.91
CA GLU A 268 -27.42 76.51 21.01
C GLU A 268 -26.78 75.84 19.79
N LEU A 269 -25.67 76.37 19.28
CA LEU A 269 -24.86 75.70 18.25
C LEU A 269 -24.40 74.31 18.70
N VAL A 270 -23.97 74.18 19.96
CA VAL A 270 -23.63 72.88 20.57
C VAL A 270 -24.81 71.91 20.49
N LYS A 271 -26.02 72.37 20.81
CA LYS A 271 -27.23 71.53 20.77
C LYS A 271 -27.62 71.15 19.34
N ARG A 272 -27.56 72.08 18.39
CA ARG A 272 -27.98 71.85 17.00
C ARG A 272 -26.99 71.00 16.19
N LEU A 273 -25.69 71.13 16.47
CA LEU A 273 -24.65 70.37 15.78
C LEU A 273 -24.38 68.99 16.42
N GLY A 274 -24.82 68.79 17.67
CA GLY A 274 -24.52 67.56 18.43
C GLY A 274 -23.03 67.40 18.76
N PHE A 275 -22.23 68.47 18.64
CA PHE A 275 -20.80 68.46 18.91
C PHE A 275 -20.50 68.70 20.39
N SER A 276 -19.34 68.25 20.87
CA SER A 276 -18.89 68.60 22.22
C SER A 276 -18.63 70.10 22.33
N LYS A 277 -18.81 70.67 23.54
CA LYS A 277 -18.58 72.10 23.80
C LYS A 277 -17.16 72.54 23.40
N ALA A 278 -16.17 71.68 23.65
CA ALA A 278 -14.78 71.91 23.26
C ALA A 278 -14.60 71.96 21.74
N LYS A 279 -15.22 71.02 21.00
CA LYS A 279 -15.17 70.99 19.52
C LYS A 279 -15.79 72.23 18.91
N VAL A 280 -16.97 72.65 19.38
CA VAL A 280 -17.61 73.90 18.91
C VAL A 280 -16.75 75.12 19.23
N SER A 281 -16.17 75.19 20.43
CA SER A 281 -15.31 76.30 20.81
C SER A 281 -14.08 76.44 19.93
N LEU A 282 -13.47 75.32 19.52
CA LEU A 282 -12.31 75.29 18.64
C LEU A 282 -12.71 75.69 17.20
N LEU A 283 -13.77 75.06 16.68
CA LEU A 283 -14.29 75.33 15.34
C LEU A 283 -14.65 76.81 15.15
N LEU A 284 -15.38 77.41 16.10
CA LEU A 284 -15.76 78.81 16.02
C LEU A 284 -14.55 79.75 16.16
N LYS A 285 -13.52 79.37 16.91
CA LYS A 285 -12.28 80.15 16.99
C LYS A 285 -11.54 80.15 15.66
N ASP A 286 -11.50 79.02 14.97
CA ASP A 286 -10.87 78.90 13.65
C ASP A 286 -11.67 79.65 12.57
N MET A 287 -13.00 79.56 12.60
CA MET A 287 -13.87 80.31 11.70
C MET A 287 -13.79 81.83 11.91
N GLU A 288 -13.67 82.29 13.15
CA GLU A 288 -13.45 83.72 13.47
C GLU A 288 -12.08 84.20 12.97
N LYS A 289 -11.02 83.39 13.16
CA LYS A 289 -9.69 83.68 12.64
C LYS A 289 -9.66 83.78 11.11
N LYS A 290 -10.49 82.98 10.42
CA LYS A 290 -10.71 83.04 8.98
C LYS A 290 -11.61 84.21 8.54
N GLY A 291 -12.19 84.95 9.48
CA GLY A 291 -13.07 86.08 9.21
C GLY A 291 -14.48 85.69 8.74
N LEU A 292 -14.90 84.43 8.93
CA LEU A 292 -16.22 83.94 8.48
C LEU A 292 -17.36 84.31 9.44
N ILE A 293 -17.04 84.46 10.72
CA ILE A 293 -17.99 84.76 11.79
C ILE A 293 -17.43 85.80 12.76
N GLU A 294 -18.31 86.41 13.54
CA GLU A 294 -17.96 87.28 14.66
C GLU A 294 -18.56 86.73 15.96
N ARG A 295 -17.78 86.74 17.05
CA ARG A 295 -18.24 86.31 18.38
C ARG A 295 -18.29 87.50 19.34
N ILE A 296 -19.49 87.83 19.80
CA ILE A 296 -19.72 88.90 20.78
C ILE A 296 -19.92 88.25 22.15
N LYS A 297 -19.12 88.63 23.14
CA LYS A 297 -19.21 88.07 24.48
C LYS A 297 -20.46 88.60 25.19
N GLU A 298 -21.38 87.70 25.53
CA GLU A 298 -22.60 88.00 26.28
C GLU A 298 -22.68 87.12 27.54
N GLY A 299 -22.45 87.73 28.69
CA GLY A 299 -22.41 87.03 29.97
C GLY A 299 -21.37 85.91 30.02
N ARG A 300 -21.84 84.66 30.18
CA ARG A 300 -21.00 83.44 30.25
C ARG A 300 -20.89 82.68 28.91
N THR A 301 -21.41 83.24 27.82
CA THR A 301 -21.41 82.63 26.48
C THR A 301 -21.02 83.67 25.41
N TYR A 302 -20.99 83.23 24.15
CA TYR A 302 -20.82 84.11 23.00
C TYR A 302 -22.07 84.06 22.13
N LEU A 303 -22.53 85.23 21.70
CA LEU A 303 -23.44 85.37 20.57
C LEU A 303 -22.58 85.28 19.29
N VAL A 304 -22.97 84.39 18.39
CA VAL A 304 -22.23 84.10 17.16
C VAL A 304 -23.07 84.54 15.97
N LYS A 305 -22.48 85.32 15.06
CA LYS A 305 -23.14 85.78 13.84
C LYS A 305 -22.20 85.64 12.64
N LEU A 306 -22.76 85.52 11.44
CA LEU A 306 -21.97 85.63 10.21
C LEU A 306 -21.39 87.03 10.12
N LYS A 307 -20.14 87.15 9.68
CA LYS A 307 -19.55 88.45 9.39
C LYS A 307 -20.12 88.96 8.07
N GLU A 308 -20.65 90.18 8.05
CA GLU A 308 -21.02 90.82 6.79
C GLU A 308 -19.75 91.01 5.95
N MET A 309 -19.79 90.54 4.69
CA MET A 309 -18.72 90.73 3.70
C MET A 309 -18.76 92.14 3.14
#